data_AF-H3H487-F1
#
_entry.id   AF-H3H487-F1
#
_cell.length_a   1.000
_cell.length_b   1.000
_cell.length_c   1.000
_cell.angle_alpha   90.00
_cell.angle_beta   90.00
_cell.angle_gamma   90.00
#
_symmetry.space_group_name_H-M   'P 1'
#
loop_
_entity.id
_entity.type
_entity.pdbx_description
1 polymer ?
#
loop_
_entity_poly.entity_id
_entity_poly.type
_entity_poly.pdbx_seq_one_letter_code
_entity_poly.pdbx_strand_id
1 'polypeptide(L)'
;MRPANQDALSPFTERCNVSQTVTVRHQNPTPHSAGASVTVPRSPAATPLAAGEGAEGSSPPTPPSSPGSSPVLAYLLGATPAVVPTPPGSPTAHSISVGCQTDPTDGDLPRSAQAEPSGPSSIERQLLQLGHLVVGVTRQRPRRVDSVLDSRLESATDLGEILSAAVAPARLSLAESEKIISLRDEIARLQAQCADSEDRLHAEVQQREKVEVFCAQGSSDRNQAIDTLRQLRQDNVALTRHHNAANAALGHHADIVAGVSVRAKAAETSAAAAQRLIRKDRERFKAGLVAYTAQLVKLRSDLAASAQASAGAVPAQLQALQEENASLKRTNSVLRRHSAAHNLNVDT
;
A
#
# COMPACT_ATOMS: atom_id res chain seq x y z
N MET A 1 4.89 11.25 80.36
CA MET A 1 6.14 10.54 80.08
C MET A 1 6.86 11.23 78.92
N ARG A 2 7.98 11.89 79.20
CA ARG A 2 9.11 12.12 78.26
C ARG A 2 10.18 11.04 78.62
N PRO A 3 11.24 10.74 77.83
CA PRO A 3 11.81 11.50 76.70
C PRO A 3 12.35 10.67 75.49
N ALA A 4 12.97 11.41 74.53
CA ALA A 4 14.17 11.11 73.71
C ALA A 4 14.08 10.02 72.61
N ASN A 5 14.35 10.24 71.31
CA ASN A 5 15.31 11.07 70.55
C ASN A 5 16.78 10.61 70.64
N GLN A 6 17.33 10.11 69.51
CA GLN A 6 18.71 10.21 68.98
C GLN A 6 18.89 9.18 67.83
N ASP A 7 19.06 9.60 66.58
CA ASP A 7 20.33 9.95 65.87
C ASP A 7 21.11 8.68 65.48
N ALA A 8 21.73 8.48 64.31
CA ALA A 8 22.06 9.24 63.11
C ALA A 8 22.54 8.17 62.06
N LEU A 9 22.53 8.37 60.74
CA LEU A 9 23.65 8.93 59.96
C LEU A 9 23.35 8.77 58.45
N SER A 10 23.91 9.73 57.71
CA SER A 10 23.91 10.05 56.28
C SER A 10 24.30 8.96 55.24
N PRO A 11 24.16 9.28 53.92
CA PRO A 11 24.16 8.32 52.82
C PRO A 11 25.53 8.13 52.17
N PHE A 12 25.78 6.95 51.60
CA PHE A 12 26.90 6.72 50.68
C PHE A 12 26.38 6.51 49.26
N THR A 13 26.79 7.43 48.39
CA THR A 13 26.58 7.42 46.95
C THR A 13 27.90 7.01 46.30
N GLU A 14 27.92 5.91 45.55
CA GLU A 14 28.98 5.59 44.56
C GLU A 14 28.42 4.53 43.59
N ARG A 15 27.92 4.94 42.43
CA ARG A 15 28.60 4.91 41.12
C ARG A 15 29.48 3.67 40.91
N CYS A 16 29.00 2.75 40.06
CA CYS A 16 29.78 2.23 38.94
C CYS A 16 28.86 1.69 37.84
N ASN A 17 28.61 2.54 36.84
CA ASN A 17 28.26 2.14 35.48
C ASN A 17 29.50 1.49 34.85
N VAL A 18 29.39 0.27 34.34
CA VAL A 18 30.30 -0.25 33.32
C VAL A 18 29.46 -0.75 32.16
N SER A 19 29.14 0.15 31.24
CA SER A 19 28.81 -0.20 29.87
C SER A 19 30.14 -0.38 29.12
N GLN A 20 30.47 -1.61 28.74
CA GLN A 20 31.50 -1.86 27.74
C GLN A 20 30.83 -1.99 26.37
N THR A 21 30.88 -0.90 25.61
CA THR A 21 30.72 -0.87 24.16
C THR A 21 32.07 -1.14 23.52
N VAL A 22 32.20 -2.28 22.84
CA VAL A 22 33.34 -2.55 21.95
C VAL A 22 33.01 -1.96 20.58
N THR A 23 33.66 -0.83 20.27
CA THR A 23 33.65 -0.21 18.94
C THR A 23 34.89 -0.67 18.17
N VAL A 24 34.69 -1.43 17.09
CA VAL A 24 35.75 -1.65 16.08
C VAL A 24 35.70 -0.49 15.09
N ARG A 25 36.80 0.27 15.03
CA ARG A 25 37.08 1.30 14.03
C ARG A 25 37.47 0.65 12.70
N HIS A 26 36.92 1.15 11.60
CA HIS A 26 37.65 1.31 10.34
C HIS A 26 37.40 2.72 9.79
N GLN A 27 38.47 3.39 9.39
CA GLN A 27 38.49 4.75 8.86
C GLN A 27 38.50 4.73 7.31
N ASN A 28 37.53 5.43 6.70
CA ASN A 28 37.49 6.38 5.55
C ASN A 28 38.64 6.46 4.50
N PRO A 29 38.49 7.12 3.31
CA PRO A 29 37.60 8.27 2.94
C PRO A 29 36.97 8.25 1.50
N THR A 30 35.94 9.04 1.12
CA THR A 30 35.98 10.45 0.63
C THR A 30 34.57 10.93 0.15
N PRO A 31 34.32 12.26 -0.01
CA PRO A 31 32.97 12.86 -0.08
C PRO A 31 32.61 13.61 -1.37
N HIS A 32 31.31 13.77 -1.66
CA HIS A 32 30.66 14.80 -2.50
C HIS A 32 29.12 14.68 -2.28
N SER A 33 28.21 15.65 -2.39
CA SER A 33 28.13 17.12 -2.29
C SER A 33 26.64 17.47 -2.52
N ALA A 34 26.13 18.51 -1.84
CA ALA A 34 24.84 19.22 -2.05
C ALA A 34 23.54 18.48 -1.73
N GLY A 35 22.51 19.08 -1.13
CA GLY A 35 22.25 20.46 -0.71
C GLY A 35 20.79 20.63 -0.25
N ALA A 36 20.54 21.72 0.48
CA ALA A 36 19.26 22.34 0.86
C ALA A 36 18.32 21.52 1.79
N SER A 37 18.20 21.90 3.07
CA SER A 37 17.25 22.89 3.62
C SER A 37 15.78 22.58 3.32
N VAL A 38 14.98 22.33 4.36
CA VAL A 38 13.78 23.13 4.72
C VAL A 38 13.09 22.55 5.97
N THR A 39 12.74 23.50 6.82
CA THR A 39 11.93 23.49 8.04
C THR A 39 10.58 22.78 7.89
N VAL A 40 10.17 21.99 8.89
CA VAL A 40 8.78 21.50 9.03
C VAL A 40 8.16 22.11 10.29
N PRO A 41 7.01 22.80 10.19
CA PRO A 41 6.25 23.26 11.34
C PRO A 41 5.23 22.20 11.81
N ARG A 42 4.84 22.39 13.06
CA ARG A 42 4.04 21.55 13.95
C ARG A 42 2.53 21.76 13.71
N SER A 43 1.76 20.68 13.62
CA SER A 43 0.28 20.71 13.61
C SER A 43 -0.31 21.07 14.98
N PRO A 44 -1.52 21.68 15.03
CA PRO A 44 -2.14 22.15 16.27
C PRO A 44 -3.23 21.21 16.85
N ALA A 45 -3.34 21.32 18.18
CA ALA A 45 -4.54 21.40 19.03
C ALA A 45 -5.59 20.27 19.06
N ALA A 46 -5.70 19.70 20.27
CA ALA A 46 -6.86 19.01 20.81
C ALA A 46 -7.77 20.00 21.59
N THR A 47 -9.08 19.74 21.60
CA THR A 47 -10.06 20.37 22.52
C THR A 47 -11.09 19.31 22.95
N PRO A 48 -11.62 19.33 24.20
CA PRO A 48 -12.10 18.14 24.89
C PRO A 48 -13.64 17.99 24.96
N LEU A 49 -14.06 16.79 25.39
CA LEU A 49 -15.43 16.38 25.72
C LEU A 49 -16.04 17.17 26.90
N ALA A 50 -17.36 17.39 26.82
CA ALA A 50 -18.24 17.64 27.96
C ALA A 50 -19.60 16.92 27.76
N ALA A 51 -20.25 16.62 28.88
CA ALA A 51 -21.22 15.55 29.12
C ALA A 51 -22.71 15.95 29.07
N GLY A 52 -23.59 14.95 29.18
CA GLY A 52 -25.03 15.03 29.51
C GLY A 52 -25.78 13.80 28.99
N GLU A 53 -25.99 12.75 29.80
CA GLU A 53 -27.21 12.43 30.59
C GLU A 53 -28.46 12.06 29.77
N GLY A 54 -29.08 10.91 30.09
CA GLY A 54 -30.52 10.70 29.92
C GLY A 54 -31.01 9.37 29.33
N ALA A 55 -31.47 8.49 30.22
CA ALA A 55 -32.73 7.72 30.15
C ALA A 55 -32.91 6.51 29.18
N GLU A 56 -33.10 5.36 29.84
CA GLU A 56 -34.15 4.34 29.65
C GLU A 56 -34.25 3.53 28.34
N GLY A 57 -34.01 2.23 28.51
CA GLY A 57 -34.24 1.20 27.49
C GLY A 57 -35.72 0.86 27.33
N SER A 58 -36.14 0.74 26.08
CA SER A 58 -37.36 0.03 25.69
C SER A 58 -37.17 -0.59 24.29
N SER A 59 -37.82 -1.74 24.13
CA SER A 59 -37.73 -2.80 23.12
C SER A 59 -37.67 -2.40 21.63
N PRO A 60 -37.17 -3.30 20.75
CA PRO A 60 -37.02 -3.03 19.31
C PRO A 60 -38.36 -3.10 18.56
N PRO A 61 -38.55 -2.33 17.47
CA PRO A 61 -39.75 -2.46 16.64
C PRO A 61 -39.67 -3.65 15.70
N THR A 62 -40.82 -4.32 15.55
CA THR A 62 -41.16 -5.35 14.57
C THR A 62 -41.15 -4.82 13.13
N PRO A 63 -40.81 -5.66 12.12
CA PRO A 63 -40.94 -5.27 10.72
C PRO A 63 -42.40 -5.40 10.24
N PRO A 64 -42.90 -4.52 9.36
CA PRO A 64 -44.18 -4.74 8.70
C PRO A 64 -44.05 -5.79 7.60
N SER A 65 -44.96 -6.76 7.63
CA SER A 65 -45.16 -7.75 6.56
C SER A 65 -46.23 -7.29 5.56
N SER A 66 -46.00 -7.70 4.31
CA SER A 66 -46.95 -7.94 3.19
C SER A 66 -47.25 -6.78 2.21
N PRO A 67 -47.73 -7.06 0.98
CA PRO A 67 -47.39 -8.13 0.02
C PRO A 67 -47.24 -7.62 -1.45
N GLY A 68 -46.70 -8.43 -2.37
CA GLY A 68 -46.92 -8.19 -3.81
C GLY A 68 -45.81 -8.66 -4.75
N SER A 69 -45.95 -9.87 -5.28
CA SER A 69 -45.17 -10.41 -6.40
C SER A 69 -45.27 -9.54 -7.65
N SER A 70 -44.14 -9.30 -8.34
CA SER A 70 -44.13 -8.93 -9.76
C SER A 70 -42.86 -9.44 -10.48
N PRO A 71 -42.96 -9.91 -11.75
CA PRO A 71 -42.09 -10.92 -12.32
C PRO A 71 -40.93 -10.31 -13.11
N VAL A 72 -39.90 -9.83 -12.41
CA VAL A 72 -38.69 -9.27 -13.07
C VAL A 72 -37.50 -10.23 -13.06
N LEU A 73 -37.60 -11.36 -12.34
CA LEU A 73 -36.51 -12.35 -12.22
C LEU A 73 -36.47 -13.44 -13.31
N ALA A 74 -37.23 -13.29 -14.41
CA ALA A 74 -37.20 -14.25 -15.52
C ALA A 74 -36.31 -13.82 -16.71
N TYR A 75 -35.83 -12.57 -16.75
CA TYR A 75 -35.08 -12.05 -17.92
C TYR A 75 -33.55 -12.11 -17.80
N LEU A 76 -33.01 -12.59 -16.67
CA LEU A 76 -31.56 -12.59 -16.42
C LEU A 76 -30.84 -13.90 -16.75
N LEU A 77 -31.53 -14.88 -17.35
CA LEU A 77 -30.94 -16.18 -17.71
C LEU A 77 -31.21 -16.53 -19.19
N GLY A 78 -30.43 -15.91 -20.09
CA GLY A 78 -29.94 -16.50 -21.33
C GLY A 78 -30.86 -16.54 -22.56
N ALA A 79 -30.53 -15.73 -23.58
CA ALA A 79 -30.52 -16.14 -25.00
C ALA A 79 -29.92 -15.03 -25.90
N THR A 80 -28.80 -15.32 -26.55
CA THR A 80 -28.27 -14.57 -27.69
C THR A 80 -29.04 -14.89 -28.97
N PRO A 81 -29.18 -13.92 -29.89
CA PRO A 81 -29.08 -14.23 -31.31
C PRO A 81 -28.01 -13.37 -32.00
N ALA A 82 -27.21 -14.04 -32.82
CA ALA A 82 -26.22 -13.46 -33.72
C ALA A 82 -26.91 -12.85 -34.95
N VAL A 83 -26.54 -11.62 -35.33
CA VAL A 83 -26.71 -11.09 -36.69
C VAL A 83 -25.50 -10.21 -37.06
N VAL A 84 -25.02 -10.43 -38.28
CA VAL A 84 -23.84 -9.89 -38.99
C VAL A 84 -23.98 -8.39 -39.33
N PRO A 85 -22.88 -7.59 -39.37
CA PRO A 85 -22.94 -6.18 -39.74
C PRO A 85 -22.76 -5.94 -41.26
N THR A 86 -23.47 -4.94 -41.79
CA THR A 86 -23.16 -4.28 -43.08
C THR A 86 -23.13 -2.75 -42.86
N PRO A 87 -22.29 -2.00 -43.60
CA PRO A 87 -21.79 -0.68 -43.19
C PRO A 87 -22.71 0.50 -43.60
N PRO A 88 -22.47 1.71 -43.05
CA PRO A 88 -23.36 2.87 -43.18
C PRO A 88 -23.03 3.73 -44.40
N GLY A 89 -24.07 4.27 -45.03
CA GLY A 89 -23.98 5.37 -45.99
C GLY A 89 -24.60 6.64 -45.39
N SER A 90 -23.91 7.77 -45.52
CA SER A 90 -24.37 9.13 -45.18
C SER A 90 -24.14 10.05 -46.41
N PRO A 91 -24.54 11.33 -46.41
CA PRO A 91 -25.80 11.79 -47.03
C PRO A 91 -25.61 12.98 -48.02
N THR A 92 -26.73 13.58 -48.46
CA THR A 92 -26.88 14.95 -49.06
C THR A 92 -26.32 15.18 -50.47
N ALA A 93 -26.85 16.03 -51.35
CA ALA A 93 -27.97 16.96 -51.42
C ALA A 93 -28.18 17.30 -52.92
N HIS A 94 -29.31 17.88 -53.31
CA HIS A 94 -29.44 19.10 -54.14
C HIS A 94 -30.82 19.20 -54.79
N SER A 95 -31.52 20.28 -54.42
CA SER A 95 -32.80 20.73 -54.98
C SER A 95 -32.59 21.78 -56.08
N ILE A 96 -33.32 21.60 -57.18
CA ILE A 96 -34.18 22.54 -57.95
C ILE A 96 -33.71 23.98 -58.30
N SER A 97 -33.55 24.19 -59.62
CA SER A 97 -33.93 25.29 -60.55
C SER A 97 -34.47 26.66 -60.07
N VAL A 98 -33.89 27.76 -60.61
CA VAL A 98 -34.52 29.06 -61.01
C VAL A 98 -33.67 29.71 -62.14
N GLY A 99 -34.28 30.38 -63.13
CA GLY A 99 -33.60 31.09 -64.24
C GLY A 99 -33.80 32.62 -64.25
N CYS A 100 -33.10 33.34 -65.17
CA CYS A 100 -33.56 34.52 -65.94
C CYS A 100 -32.46 35.15 -66.86
N GLN A 101 -32.86 35.38 -68.14
CA GLN A 101 -32.48 36.35 -69.23
C GLN A 101 -31.11 37.09 -69.32
N THR A 102 -30.53 37.18 -70.55
CA THR A 102 -30.65 38.31 -71.54
C THR A 102 -29.80 38.08 -72.83
N ASP A 103 -30.24 38.69 -73.94
CA ASP A 103 -29.85 38.73 -75.39
C ASP A 103 -28.42 39.28 -75.72
N PRO A 104 -27.95 39.58 -76.98
CA PRO A 104 -28.31 39.21 -78.38
C PRO A 104 -27.09 38.89 -79.34
N THR A 105 -27.34 38.67 -80.65
CA THR A 105 -26.60 39.19 -81.86
C THR A 105 -26.23 38.17 -82.98
N ASP A 106 -26.62 38.53 -84.23
CA ASP A 106 -26.15 38.18 -85.61
C ASP A 106 -25.97 36.70 -86.04
N GLY A 107 -26.49 36.23 -87.18
CA GLY A 107 -26.38 36.72 -88.57
C GLY A 107 -25.66 35.60 -89.34
N ASP A 108 -26.25 34.88 -90.31
CA ASP A 108 -26.38 35.29 -91.70
C ASP A 108 -27.19 34.23 -92.49
N LEU A 109 -27.94 34.72 -93.49
CA LEU A 109 -28.59 33.93 -94.54
C LEU A 109 -27.57 33.54 -95.63
N PRO A 110 -27.92 32.56 -96.48
CA PRO A 110 -27.95 32.92 -97.88
C PRO A 110 -29.26 32.59 -98.59
N ARG A 111 -29.47 33.43 -99.59
CA ARG A 111 -30.64 33.67 -100.42
C ARG A 111 -30.70 32.68 -101.58
N SER A 112 -31.84 32.03 -101.76
CA SER A 112 -32.27 31.44 -103.04
C SER A 112 -33.70 31.87 -103.35
N ALA A 113 -33.91 32.11 -104.63
CA ALA A 113 -34.88 33.05 -105.17
C ALA A 113 -36.33 32.54 -105.23
N GLN A 114 -37.25 33.50 -105.03
CA GLN A 114 -38.45 33.74 -105.84
C GLN A 114 -39.47 32.61 -105.97
N ALA A 115 -40.44 32.62 -105.06
CA ALA A 115 -41.84 32.82 -105.45
C ALA A 115 -42.53 33.47 -104.25
N GLU A 116 -42.99 34.71 -104.40
CA GLU A 116 -43.89 35.37 -103.43
C GLU A 116 -45.15 34.49 -103.26
N PRO A 117 -45.40 33.85 -102.10
CA PRO A 117 -46.75 33.53 -101.71
C PRO A 117 -47.27 34.76 -101.00
N SER A 118 -48.18 35.47 -101.67
CA SER A 118 -49.03 36.51 -101.09
C SER A 118 -49.24 36.25 -99.59
N GLY A 119 -48.72 37.14 -98.74
CA GLY A 119 -48.81 36.95 -97.28
C GLY A 119 -50.25 36.61 -96.91
N PRO A 120 -50.46 35.65 -95.99
CA PRO A 120 -51.78 35.13 -95.74
C PRO A 120 -52.71 36.28 -95.45
N SER A 121 -53.80 36.37 -96.22
CA SER A 121 -54.85 37.35 -95.96
C SER A 121 -55.24 37.26 -94.47
N SER A 122 -55.77 38.33 -93.86
CA SER A 122 -56.18 38.32 -92.44
C SER A 122 -56.96 37.05 -92.03
N ILE A 123 -57.73 36.53 -92.99
CA ILE A 123 -58.49 35.29 -92.90
C ILE A 123 -57.60 34.05 -92.80
N GLU A 124 -56.54 33.92 -93.61
CA GLU A 124 -55.62 32.78 -93.53
C GLU A 124 -54.82 32.75 -92.23
N ARG A 125 -54.47 33.91 -91.64
CA ARG A 125 -53.91 33.96 -90.29
C ARG A 125 -54.91 33.51 -89.23
N GLN A 126 -56.15 33.97 -89.30
CA GLN A 126 -57.21 33.54 -88.39
C GLN A 126 -57.50 32.04 -88.52
N LEU A 127 -57.49 31.50 -89.74
CA LEU A 127 -57.70 30.07 -89.99
C LEU A 127 -56.51 29.22 -89.51
N LEU A 128 -55.28 29.72 -89.62
CA LEU A 128 -54.11 29.05 -89.06
C LEU A 128 -54.14 29.03 -87.52
N GLN A 129 -54.55 30.14 -86.90
CA GLN A 129 -54.67 30.28 -85.45
C GLN A 129 -55.83 29.42 -84.90
N LEU A 130 -56.92 29.32 -85.66
CA LEU A 130 -58.01 28.38 -85.42
C LEU A 130 -57.54 26.93 -85.58
N GLY A 131 -56.73 26.63 -86.60
CA GLY A 131 -56.13 25.32 -86.81
C GLY A 131 -55.23 24.89 -85.65
N HIS A 132 -54.38 25.79 -85.15
CA HIS A 132 -53.55 25.53 -83.97
C HIS A 132 -54.39 25.32 -82.70
N LEU A 133 -55.46 26.09 -82.53
CA LEU A 133 -56.39 25.94 -81.41
C LEU A 133 -57.11 24.58 -81.47
N VAL A 134 -57.68 24.22 -82.62
CA VAL A 134 -58.39 22.94 -82.82
C VAL A 134 -57.44 21.75 -82.62
N VAL A 135 -56.20 21.83 -83.13
CA VAL A 135 -55.19 20.79 -82.91
C VAL A 135 -54.75 20.71 -81.45
N GLY A 136 -54.64 21.85 -80.75
CA GLY A 136 -54.36 21.89 -79.32
C GLY A 136 -55.46 21.24 -78.46
N VAL A 137 -56.72 21.57 -78.76
CA VAL A 137 -57.91 21.04 -78.06
C VAL A 137 -58.11 19.54 -78.31
N THR A 138 -57.78 19.06 -79.52
CA THR A 138 -57.98 17.64 -79.89
C THR A 138 -56.84 16.73 -79.45
N ARG A 139 -55.59 17.23 -79.37
CA ARG A 139 -54.41 16.42 -79.01
C ARG A 139 -54.06 16.40 -77.52
N GLN A 140 -54.52 17.37 -76.73
CA GLN A 140 -54.36 17.35 -75.28
C GLN A 140 -55.73 17.41 -74.61
N ARG A 141 -56.30 16.27 -74.21
CA ARG A 141 -57.38 16.28 -73.22
C ARG A 141 -56.80 16.91 -71.94
N PRO A 142 -57.28 18.08 -71.48
CA PRO A 142 -56.87 18.59 -70.18
C PRO A 142 -57.27 17.54 -69.13
N ARG A 143 -56.35 17.16 -68.24
CA ARG A 143 -56.73 16.48 -67.00
C ARG A 143 -57.56 17.50 -66.22
N ARG A 144 -58.88 17.49 -66.44
CA ARG A 144 -59.85 18.41 -65.84
C ARG A 144 -59.96 18.12 -64.34
N VAL A 145 -59.17 18.84 -63.54
CA VAL A 145 -59.24 18.80 -62.07
C VAL A 145 -60.10 19.96 -61.54
N ASP A 146 -60.38 20.97 -62.36
CA ASP A 146 -61.08 22.18 -61.94
C ASP A 146 -62.45 22.27 -62.62
N SER A 147 -63.46 21.70 -61.96
CA SER A 147 -64.86 21.75 -62.40
C SER A 147 -65.40 23.17 -62.51
N VAL A 148 -64.84 24.13 -61.76
CA VAL A 148 -65.25 25.53 -61.78
C VAL A 148 -64.67 26.23 -63.01
N LEU A 149 -63.41 25.95 -63.37
CA LEU A 149 -62.85 26.40 -64.64
C LEU A 149 -63.61 25.80 -65.83
N ASP A 150 -63.99 24.53 -65.74
CA ASP A 150 -64.75 23.85 -66.79
C ASP A 150 -66.12 24.49 -67.02
N SER A 151 -66.90 24.74 -65.95
CA SER A 151 -68.20 25.41 -66.07
C SER A 151 -68.08 26.84 -66.61
N ARG A 152 -67.01 27.57 -66.27
CA ARG A 152 -66.78 28.94 -66.76
C ARG A 152 -66.42 28.97 -68.25
N LEU A 153 -65.60 28.02 -68.70
CA LEU A 153 -65.26 27.87 -70.12
C LEU A 153 -66.48 27.41 -70.95
N GLU A 154 -67.36 26.58 -70.37
CA GLU A 154 -68.60 26.12 -71.02
C GLU A 154 -69.64 27.23 -71.17
N SER A 155 -69.66 28.21 -70.24
CA SER A 155 -70.55 29.38 -70.32
C SER A 155 -70.08 30.52 -71.21
N ALA A 156 -68.83 30.48 -71.71
CA ALA A 156 -68.26 31.56 -72.52
C ALA A 156 -68.74 31.50 -73.97
N THR A 157 -69.20 32.62 -74.50
CA THR A 157 -69.80 32.73 -75.85
C THR A 157 -68.92 33.46 -76.86
N ASP A 158 -67.92 34.19 -76.38
CA ASP A 158 -66.95 34.90 -77.21
C ASP A 158 -65.50 34.69 -76.76
N LEU A 159 -64.56 35.07 -77.62
CA LEU A 159 -63.12 34.88 -77.40
C LEU A 159 -62.60 35.68 -76.19
N GLY A 160 -63.19 36.84 -75.89
CA GLY A 160 -62.85 37.65 -74.73
C GLY A 160 -63.29 37.01 -73.41
N GLU A 161 -64.47 36.39 -73.40
CA GLU A 161 -65.00 35.62 -72.27
C GLU A 161 -64.20 34.35 -72.01
N ILE A 162 -63.77 33.64 -73.06
CA ILE A 162 -62.90 32.46 -72.94
C ILE A 162 -61.54 32.83 -72.32
N LEU A 163 -60.93 33.92 -72.78
CA LEU A 163 -59.66 34.41 -72.23
C LEU A 163 -59.83 34.87 -70.77
N SER A 164 -60.94 35.53 -70.44
CA SER A 164 -61.27 35.92 -69.07
C SER A 164 -61.56 34.70 -68.16
N ALA A 165 -62.20 33.67 -68.70
CA ALA A 165 -62.45 32.40 -68.03
C ALA A 165 -61.14 31.68 -67.68
N ALA A 166 -60.24 31.57 -68.65
CA ALA A 166 -58.95 30.91 -68.53
C ALA A 166 -57.95 31.66 -67.61
N VAL A 167 -58.03 32.99 -67.54
CA VAL A 167 -57.11 33.82 -66.74
C VAL A 167 -57.58 34.00 -65.29
N ALA A 168 -58.87 33.84 -64.97
CA ALA A 168 -59.30 34.11 -63.60
C ALA A 168 -58.84 33.02 -62.61
N PRO A 169 -58.29 33.42 -61.45
CA PRO A 169 -57.75 32.49 -60.47
C PRO A 169 -58.79 31.47 -59.99
N ALA A 170 -58.36 30.22 -59.77
CA ALA A 170 -59.15 29.21 -59.09
C ALA A 170 -59.56 29.74 -57.70
N ARG A 171 -60.86 30.00 -57.51
CA ARG A 171 -61.40 30.49 -56.25
C ARG A 171 -61.73 29.31 -55.36
N LEU A 172 -60.92 29.10 -54.33
CA LEU A 172 -61.23 28.16 -53.26
C LEU A 172 -62.55 28.58 -52.59
N SER A 173 -63.38 27.60 -52.21
CA SER A 173 -64.55 27.87 -51.39
C SER A 173 -64.13 28.39 -50.01
N LEU A 174 -65.01 29.13 -49.33
CA LEU A 174 -64.74 29.64 -47.99
C LEU A 174 -64.36 28.51 -47.02
N ALA A 175 -65.07 27.38 -47.07
CA ALA A 175 -64.78 26.21 -46.23
C ALA A 175 -63.40 25.59 -46.49
N GLU A 176 -62.96 25.54 -47.75
CA GLU A 176 -61.60 25.08 -48.10
C GLU A 176 -60.53 26.07 -47.61
N SER A 177 -60.81 27.37 -47.72
CA SER A 177 -59.89 28.41 -47.23
C SER A 177 -59.72 28.39 -45.70
N GLU A 178 -60.81 28.20 -44.96
CA GLU A 178 -60.81 28.04 -43.50
C GLU A 178 -60.04 26.79 -43.08
N LYS A 179 -60.20 25.68 -43.82
CA LYS A 179 -59.45 24.44 -43.58
C LYS A 179 -57.95 24.62 -43.82
N ILE A 180 -57.55 25.36 -44.86
CA ILE A 180 -56.14 25.67 -45.12
C ILE A 180 -55.56 26.55 -44.01
N ILE A 181 -56.30 27.54 -43.50
CA ILE A 181 -55.87 28.37 -42.36
C ILE A 181 -55.69 27.48 -41.12
N SER A 182 -56.69 26.65 -40.80
CA SER A 182 -56.61 25.72 -39.67
C SER A 182 -55.42 24.75 -39.78
N LEU A 183 -55.13 24.22 -40.98
CA LEU A 183 -53.96 23.36 -41.19
C LEU A 183 -52.64 24.13 -41.02
N ARG A 184 -52.57 25.40 -41.45
CA ARG A 184 -51.38 26.23 -41.23
C ARG A 184 -51.15 26.52 -39.75
N ASP A 185 -52.21 26.83 -39.01
CA ASP A 185 -52.13 27.05 -37.57
C ASP A 185 -51.71 25.77 -36.84
N GLU A 186 -52.23 24.62 -37.27
CA GLU A 186 -51.86 23.32 -36.74
C GLU A 186 -50.40 22.96 -37.07
N ILE A 187 -49.93 23.24 -38.28
CA ILE A 187 -48.52 23.08 -38.66
C ILE A 187 -47.64 23.95 -37.76
N ALA A 188 -48.00 25.22 -37.56
CA ALA A 188 -47.25 26.13 -36.70
C ALA A 188 -47.20 25.64 -35.25
N ARG A 189 -48.33 25.13 -34.74
CA ARG A 189 -48.42 24.53 -33.38
C ARG A 189 -47.53 23.30 -33.25
N LEU A 190 -47.56 22.39 -34.23
CA LEU A 190 -46.73 21.18 -34.24
C LEU A 190 -45.24 21.52 -34.37
N GLN A 191 -44.88 22.51 -35.18
CA GLN A 191 -43.50 23.00 -35.29
C GLN A 191 -42.98 23.55 -33.96
N ALA A 192 -43.78 24.34 -33.25
CA ALA A 192 -43.42 24.84 -31.92
C ALA A 192 -43.26 23.69 -30.91
N GLN A 193 -44.15 22.69 -30.96
CA GLN A 193 -44.07 21.51 -30.10
C GLN A 193 -42.83 20.65 -30.42
N CYS A 194 -42.45 20.53 -31.70
CA CYS A 194 -41.23 19.85 -32.11
C CYS A 194 -39.99 20.54 -31.53
N ALA A 195 -39.89 21.88 -31.66
CA ALA A 195 -38.78 22.65 -31.11
C ALA A 195 -38.66 22.47 -29.58
N ASP A 196 -39.76 22.58 -28.84
CA ASP A 196 -39.78 22.35 -27.39
C ASP A 196 -39.33 20.92 -27.02
N SER A 197 -39.78 19.91 -27.77
CA SER A 197 -39.39 18.53 -27.54
C SER A 197 -37.91 18.26 -27.85
N GLU A 198 -37.34 18.94 -28.86
CA GLU A 198 -35.94 18.87 -29.22
C GLU A 198 -35.06 19.51 -28.13
N ASP A 199 -35.47 20.66 -27.59
CA ASP A 199 -34.80 21.31 -26.48
C ASP A 199 -34.83 20.43 -25.23
N ARG A 200 -35.99 19.83 -24.94
CA ARG A 200 -36.13 18.88 -23.81
C ARG A 200 -35.26 17.65 -24.00
N LEU A 201 -35.18 17.09 -25.21
CA LEU A 201 -34.30 15.97 -25.52
C LEU A 201 -32.83 16.34 -25.34
N HIS A 202 -32.41 17.54 -25.77
CA HIS A 202 -31.06 18.02 -25.53
C HIS A 202 -30.74 18.12 -24.04
N ALA A 203 -31.66 18.66 -23.23
CA ALA A 203 -31.49 18.73 -21.78
C ALA A 203 -31.38 17.34 -21.13
N GLU A 204 -32.20 16.37 -21.57
CA GLU A 204 -32.12 14.99 -21.09
C GLU A 204 -30.79 14.31 -21.47
N VAL A 205 -30.32 14.49 -22.71
CA VAL A 205 -29.03 13.93 -23.17
C VAL A 205 -27.88 14.49 -22.33
N GLN A 206 -27.86 15.80 -22.11
CA GLN A 206 -26.88 16.46 -21.26
C GLN A 206 -26.90 15.92 -19.82
N GLN A 207 -28.09 15.65 -19.28
CA GLN A 207 -28.20 15.08 -17.94
C GLN A 207 -27.73 13.62 -17.90
N ARG A 208 -28.02 12.82 -18.93
CA ARG A 208 -27.55 11.42 -19.04
C ARG A 208 -26.03 11.35 -19.12
N GLU A 209 -25.41 12.21 -19.92
CA GLU A 209 -23.95 12.30 -20.03
C GLU A 209 -23.30 12.61 -18.67
N LYS A 210 -23.87 13.55 -17.90
CA LYS A 210 -23.40 13.83 -16.53
C LYS A 210 -23.49 12.60 -15.64
N VAL A 211 -24.62 11.89 -15.65
CA VAL A 211 -24.82 10.68 -14.84
C VAL A 211 -23.84 9.59 -15.26
N GLU A 212 -23.59 9.42 -16.55
CA GLU A 212 -22.62 8.45 -17.08
C GLU A 212 -21.21 8.73 -16.56
N VAL A 213 -20.76 9.98 -16.63
CA VAL A 213 -19.45 10.39 -16.09
C VAL A 213 -19.36 10.13 -14.59
N PHE A 214 -20.40 10.47 -13.82
CA PHE A 214 -20.42 10.18 -12.37
C PHE A 214 -20.37 8.68 -12.07
N CYS A 215 -21.10 7.86 -12.82
CA CYS A 215 -21.07 6.41 -12.67
C CYS A 215 -19.72 5.82 -13.04
N ALA A 216 -19.08 6.30 -14.11
CA ALA A 216 -17.74 5.89 -14.51
C ALA A 216 -16.71 6.23 -13.42
N GLN A 217 -16.77 7.45 -12.87
CA GLN A 217 -15.92 7.88 -11.77
C GLN A 217 -16.14 7.02 -10.53
N GLY A 218 -17.39 6.81 -10.10
CA GLY A 218 -17.71 5.99 -8.94
C GLY A 218 -17.26 4.53 -9.09
N SER A 219 -17.31 3.98 -10.31
CA SER A 219 -16.78 2.66 -10.63
C SER A 219 -15.26 2.61 -10.51
N SER A 220 -14.57 3.62 -11.03
CA SER A 220 -13.10 3.76 -10.90
C SER A 220 -12.68 3.83 -9.43
N ASP A 221 -13.32 4.70 -8.63
CA ASP A 221 -13.02 4.88 -7.21
C ASP A 221 -13.27 3.58 -6.42
N ARG A 222 -14.37 2.88 -6.73
CA ARG A 222 -14.68 1.57 -6.15
C ARG A 222 -13.59 0.55 -6.46
N ASN A 223 -13.11 0.48 -7.70
CA ASN A 223 -12.06 -0.46 -8.09
C ASN A 223 -10.75 -0.14 -7.36
N GLN A 224 -10.37 1.14 -7.27
CA GLN A 224 -9.22 1.58 -6.49
C GLN A 224 -9.36 1.20 -5.00
N ALA A 225 -10.55 1.38 -4.41
CA ALA A 225 -10.82 0.97 -3.03
C ALA A 225 -10.69 -0.57 -2.84
N ILE A 226 -11.15 -1.35 -3.81
CA ILE A 226 -11.00 -2.82 -3.78
C ILE A 226 -9.51 -3.22 -3.86
N ASP A 227 -8.72 -2.55 -4.68
CA ASP A 227 -7.29 -2.82 -4.83
C ASP A 227 -6.50 -2.48 -3.56
N THR A 228 -6.79 -1.33 -2.95
CA THR A 228 -6.18 -0.94 -1.67
C THR A 228 -6.56 -1.90 -0.54
N LEU A 229 -7.81 -2.35 -0.47
CA LEU A 229 -8.24 -3.38 0.48
C LEU A 229 -7.53 -4.72 0.25
N ARG A 230 -7.30 -5.10 -1.01
CA ARG A 230 -6.55 -6.32 -1.33
C ARG A 230 -5.10 -6.20 -0.87
N GLN A 231 -4.46 -5.05 -1.07
CA GLN A 231 -3.11 -4.78 -0.59
C GLN A 231 -3.03 -4.85 0.94
N LEU A 232 -3.93 -4.15 1.65
CA LEU A 232 -3.96 -4.16 3.11
C LEU A 232 -4.15 -5.58 3.68
N ARG A 233 -4.95 -6.43 3.02
CA ARG A 233 -5.09 -7.83 3.41
C ARG A 233 -3.78 -8.61 3.25
N GLN A 234 -3.06 -8.40 2.15
CA GLN A 234 -1.76 -9.04 1.92
C GLN A 234 -0.73 -8.59 2.98
N ASP A 235 -0.71 -7.29 3.29
CA ASP A 235 0.17 -6.72 4.30
C ASP A 235 -0.15 -7.25 5.70
N ASN A 236 -1.44 -7.37 6.04
CA ASN A 236 -1.88 -7.95 7.30
C ASN A 236 -1.41 -9.41 7.45
N VAL A 237 -1.55 -10.21 6.38
CA VAL A 237 -1.06 -11.60 6.36
C VAL A 237 0.48 -11.66 6.48
N ALA A 238 1.20 -10.72 5.88
CA ALA A 238 2.66 -10.63 6.02
C ALA A 238 3.06 -10.26 7.46
N LEU A 239 2.37 -9.29 8.05
CA LEU A 239 2.62 -8.85 9.43
C LEU A 239 2.33 -9.96 10.44
N THR A 240 1.23 -10.70 10.28
CA THR A 240 0.92 -11.85 11.13
C THR A 240 2.00 -12.93 11.04
N ARG A 241 2.50 -13.22 9.83
CA ARG A 241 3.61 -14.16 9.65
C ARG A 241 4.87 -13.69 10.38
N HIS A 242 5.22 -12.41 10.24
CA HIS A 242 6.37 -11.83 10.92
C HIS A 242 6.22 -11.88 12.45
N HIS A 243 5.03 -11.54 12.98
CA HIS A 243 4.74 -11.62 14.40
C HIS A 243 4.91 -13.05 14.94
N ASN A 244 4.38 -14.04 14.23
CA ASN A 244 4.52 -15.45 14.63
C ASN A 244 5.99 -15.90 14.62
N ALA A 245 6.78 -15.49 13.62
CA ALA A 245 8.21 -15.78 13.56
C ALA A 245 8.98 -15.14 14.73
N ALA A 246 8.67 -13.88 15.06
CA ALA A 246 9.26 -13.20 16.20
C ALA A 246 8.92 -13.90 17.54
N ASN A 247 7.67 -14.36 17.71
CA ASN A 247 7.27 -15.12 18.90
C ASN A 247 8.00 -16.46 19.01
N ALA A 248 8.21 -17.17 17.89
CA ALA A 248 9.02 -18.39 17.88
C ALA A 248 10.47 -18.11 18.29
N ALA A 249 11.08 -17.04 17.79
CA ALA A 249 12.42 -16.62 18.17
C ALA A 249 12.51 -16.27 19.68
N LEU A 250 11.51 -15.56 20.21
CA LEU A 250 11.41 -15.30 21.65
C LEU A 250 11.32 -16.58 22.48
N GLY A 251 10.55 -17.58 22.01
CA GLY A 251 10.51 -18.92 22.62
C GLY A 251 11.90 -19.57 22.68
N HIS A 252 12.63 -19.58 21.56
CA HIS A 252 14.01 -20.10 21.52
C HIS A 252 14.96 -19.35 22.47
N HIS A 253 14.84 -18.02 22.55
CA HIS A 253 15.64 -17.25 23.50
C HIS A 253 15.30 -17.56 24.95
N ALA A 254 14.02 -17.79 25.27
CA ALA A 254 13.61 -18.22 26.61
C ALA A 254 14.24 -19.57 26.99
N ASP A 255 14.25 -20.53 26.06
CA ASP A 255 14.90 -21.84 26.27
C ASP A 255 16.41 -21.71 26.51
N ILE A 256 17.09 -20.87 25.72
CA ILE A 256 18.53 -20.60 25.89
C ILE A 256 18.79 -19.99 27.27
N VAL A 257 18.00 -18.98 27.67
CA VAL A 257 18.15 -18.33 28.98
C VAL A 257 17.91 -19.31 30.13
N ALA A 258 16.91 -20.17 30.01
CA ALA A 258 16.67 -21.24 30.99
C ALA A 258 17.87 -22.19 31.08
N GLY A 259 18.40 -22.64 29.94
CA GLY A 259 19.58 -23.52 29.87
C GLY A 259 20.84 -22.90 30.44
N VAL A 260 21.10 -21.61 30.16
CA VAL A 260 22.21 -20.85 30.76
C VAL A 260 22.03 -20.72 32.27
N SER A 261 20.82 -20.44 32.75
CA SER A 261 20.54 -20.31 34.18
C SER A 261 20.79 -21.61 34.95
N VAL A 262 20.42 -22.76 34.38
CA VAL A 262 20.72 -24.07 34.97
C VAL A 262 22.23 -24.32 35.04
N ARG A 263 22.97 -24.06 33.95
CA ARG A 263 24.42 -24.24 33.93
C ARG A 263 25.15 -23.29 34.88
N ALA A 264 24.67 -22.05 35.03
CA ALA A 264 25.22 -21.09 35.98
C ALA A 264 25.09 -21.61 37.43
N LYS A 265 23.90 -22.09 37.83
CA LYS A 265 23.69 -22.70 39.15
C LYS A 265 24.59 -23.94 39.37
N ALA A 266 24.75 -24.78 38.36
CA ALA A 266 25.66 -25.92 38.45
C ALA A 266 27.12 -25.49 38.62
N ALA A 267 27.57 -24.47 37.89
CA ALA A 267 28.91 -23.91 38.02
C ALA A 267 29.14 -23.28 39.41
N GLU A 268 28.15 -22.55 39.95
CA GLU A 268 28.21 -21.96 41.30
C GLU A 268 28.34 -23.03 42.38
N THR A 269 27.55 -24.11 42.29
CA THR A 269 27.64 -25.22 43.26
C THR A 269 29.00 -25.94 43.19
N SER A 270 29.52 -26.16 41.98
CA SER A 270 30.86 -26.72 41.77
C SER A 270 31.97 -25.82 42.33
N ALA A 271 31.90 -24.51 42.06
CA ALA A 271 32.85 -23.53 42.61
C ALA A 271 32.80 -23.49 44.15
N ALA A 272 31.61 -23.52 44.75
CA ALA A 272 31.45 -23.59 46.20
C ALA A 272 32.06 -24.88 46.78
N ALA A 273 31.90 -26.02 46.11
CA ALA A 273 32.51 -27.29 46.52
C ALA A 273 34.04 -27.23 46.44
N ALA A 274 34.60 -26.72 45.34
CA ALA A 274 36.04 -26.55 45.16
C ALA A 274 36.63 -25.64 46.25
N GLN A 275 35.97 -24.52 46.56
CA GLN A 275 36.42 -23.64 47.64
C GLN A 275 36.40 -24.33 49.01
N ARG A 276 35.40 -25.18 49.31
CA ARG A 276 35.38 -25.96 50.56
C ARG A 276 36.55 -26.93 50.64
N LEU A 277 36.89 -27.60 49.52
CA LEU A 277 38.04 -28.49 49.45
C LEU A 277 39.36 -27.74 49.68
N ILE A 278 39.56 -26.61 48.99
CA ILE A 278 40.75 -25.76 49.17
C ILE A 278 40.90 -25.33 50.63
N ARG A 279 39.81 -24.91 51.30
CA ARG A 279 39.84 -24.55 52.72
C ARG A 279 40.28 -25.75 53.58
N LYS A 280 39.71 -26.93 53.34
CA LYS A 280 40.07 -28.16 54.07
C LYS A 280 41.54 -28.52 53.87
N ASP A 281 42.03 -28.49 52.64
CA ASP A 281 43.42 -28.83 52.31
C ASP A 281 44.40 -27.84 52.95
N ARG A 282 44.07 -26.55 52.93
CA ARG A 282 44.85 -25.51 53.61
C ARG A 282 44.95 -25.76 55.11
N GLU A 283 43.84 -26.11 55.77
CA GLU A 283 43.88 -26.41 57.21
C GLU A 283 44.65 -27.69 57.52
N ARG A 284 44.53 -28.74 56.70
CA ARG A 284 45.38 -29.94 56.85
C ARG A 284 46.86 -29.61 56.69
N PHE A 285 47.21 -28.78 55.70
CA PHE A 285 48.59 -28.36 55.48
C PHE A 285 49.15 -27.56 56.67
N LYS A 286 48.38 -26.59 57.20
CA LYS A 286 48.75 -25.86 58.42
C LYS A 286 48.98 -26.79 59.60
N ALA A 287 48.07 -27.74 59.84
CA ALA A 287 48.21 -28.72 60.93
C ALA A 287 49.47 -29.58 60.75
N GLY A 288 49.75 -30.01 59.52
CA GLY A 288 50.98 -30.74 59.18
C GLY A 288 52.26 -29.94 59.49
N LEU A 289 52.29 -28.65 59.16
CA LEU A 289 53.43 -27.77 59.50
C LEU A 289 53.62 -27.61 61.01
N VAL A 290 52.55 -27.48 61.77
CA VAL A 290 52.62 -27.39 63.24
C VAL A 290 53.18 -28.70 63.82
N ALA A 291 52.68 -29.85 63.36
CA ALA A 291 53.18 -31.16 63.80
C ALA A 291 54.66 -31.36 63.45
N TYR A 292 55.08 -30.99 62.23
CA TYR A 292 56.48 -31.04 61.82
C TYR A 292 57.37 -30.13 62.66
N THR A 293 56.92 -28.91 62.95
CA THR A 293 57.64 -27.97 63.80
C THR A 293 57.81 -28.53 65.22
N ALA A 294 56.79 -29.19 65.77
CA ALA A 294 56.87 -29.86 67.07
C ALA A 294 57.88 -31.03 67.04
N GLN A 295 57.91 -31.83 65.96
CA GLN A 295 58.90 -32.89 65.78
C GLN A 295 60.33 -32.34 65.73
N LEU A 296 60.54 -31.21 65.03
CA LEU A 296 61.84 -30.53 64.99
C LEU A 296 62.27 -30.02 66.38
N VAL A 297 61.35 -29.43 67.16
CA VAL A 297 61.64 -28.99 68.53
C VAL A 297 62.02 -30.18 69.42
N LYS A 298 61.28 -31.30 69.32
CA LYS A 298 61.60 -32.52 70.04
C LYS A 298 62.99 -33.05 69.67
N LEU A 299 63.30 -33.18 68.38
CA LEU A 299 64.61 -33.65 67.91
C LEU A 299 65.75 -32.76 68.44
N ARG A 300 65.57 -31.43 68.43
CA ARG A 300 66.55 -30.49 69.01
C ARG A 300 66.73 -30.70 70.50
N SER A 301 65.65 -30.92 71.24
CA SER A 301 65.69 -31.22 72.68
C SER A 301 66.41 -32.54 72.95
N ASP A 302 66.10 -33.59 72.19
CA ASP A 302 66.72 -34.92 72.33
C ASP A 302 68.22 -34.85 72.03
N LEU A 303 68.62 -34.11 70.99
CA LEU A 303 70.03 -33.89 70.65
C LEU A 303 70.77 -33.10 71.75
N ALA A 304 70.13 -32.06 72.30
CA ALA A 304 70.69 -31.29 73.41
C ALA A 304 70.85 -32.14 74.68
N ALA A 305 69.86 -32.99 75.00
CA ALA A 305 69.93 -33.91 76.13
C ALA A 305 71.05 -34.95 75.95
N SER A 306 71.20 -35.50 74.74
CA SER A 306 72.29 -36.42 74.41
C SER A 306 73.67 -35.75 74.52
N ALA A 307 73.81 -34.51 74.07
CA ALA A 307 75.03 -33.72 74.22
C ALA A 307 75.38 -33.47 75.70
N GLN A 308 74.40 -33.12 76.54
CA GLN A 308 74.62 -32.93 77.97
C GLN A 308 74.99 -34.23 78.69
N ALA A 309 74.33 -35.35 78.37
CA ALA A 309 74.65 -36.65 78.94
C ALA A 309 76.09 -37.11 78.61
N SER A 310 76.57 -36.80 77.40
CA SER A 310 77.95 -37.10 76.98
C SER A 310 78.99 -36.09 77.50
N ALA A 311 78.60 -34.85 77.77
CA ALA A 311 79.49 -33.78 78.25
C ALA A 311 80.16 -34.11 79.59
N GLY A 312 79.49 -34.84 80.49
CA GLY A 312 80.09 -35.33 81.75
C GLY A 312 80.75 -36.70 81.64
N ALA A 313 80.25 -37.56 80.74
CA ALA A 313 80.75 -38.91 80.55
C ALA A 313 82.15 -38.92 79.92
N VAL A 314 82.42 -38.07 78.93
CA VAL A 314 83.71 -38.05 78.23
C VAL A 314 84.85 -37.59 79.16
N PRO A 315 84.73 -36.49 79.94
CA PRO A 315 85.75 -36.11 80.92
C PRO A 315 85.94 -37.15 82.03
N ALA A 316 84.86 -37.76 82.53
CA ALA A 316 84.96 -38.80 83.55
C ALA A 316 85.68 -40.06 83.03
N GLN A 317 85.37 -40.47 81.80
CA GLN A 317 86.05 -41.59 81.15
C GLN A 317 87.53 -41.28 80.87
N LEU A 318 87.84 -40.04 80.47
CA LEU A 318 89.22 -39.59 80.26
C LEU A 318 90.00 -39.54 81.58
N GLN A 319 89.38 -39.08 82.67
CA GLN A 319 89.97 -39.09 84.00
C GLN A 319 90.21 -40.51 84.51
N ALA A 320 89.24 -41.41 84.37
CA ALA A 320 89.41 -42.82 84.74
C ALA A 320 90.57 -43.47 83.98
N LEU A 321 90.69 -43.21 82.67
CA LEU A 321 91.82 -43.67 81.85
C LEU A 321 93.16 -43.04 82.27
N GLN A 322 93.15 -41.79 82.75
CA GLN A 322 94.36 -41.14 83.29
C GLN A 322 94.79 -41.77 84.62
N GLU A 323 93.84 -42.07 85.52
CA GLU A 323 94.10 -42.75 86.79
C GLU A 323 94.64 -44.17 86.56
N GLU A 324 94.05 -44.91 85.63
CA GLU A 324 94.54 -46.21 85.20
C GLU A 324 95.97 -46.11 84.64
N ASN A 325 96.23 -45.14 83.77
CA ASN A 325 97.59 -44.89 83.25
C ASN A 325 98.59 -44.56 84.36
N ALA A 326 98.21 -43.75 85.34
CA ALA A 326 99.06 -43.44 86.49
C ALA A 326 99.30 -44.67 87.37
N SER A 327 98.29 -45.53 87.54
CA SER A 327 98.42 -46.83 88.20
C SER A 327 99.42 -47.71 87.47
N LEU A 328 99.22 -47.95 86.17
CA LEU A 328 100.11 -48.74 85.31
C LEU A 328 101.55 -48.22 85.33
N LYS A 329 101.77 -46.90 85.28
CA LYS A 329 103.10 -46.31 85.43
C LYS A 329 103.75 -46.65 86.77
N ARG A 330 102.98 -46.64 87.88
CA ARG A 330 103.47 -47.03 89.21
C ARG A 330 103.82 -48.52 89.26
N THR A 331 102.95 -49.40 88.77
CA THR A 331 103.23 -50.85 88.71
C THR A 331 104.44 -51.14 87.85
N ASN A 332 104.56 -50.47 86.70
CA ASN A 332 105.72 -50.60 85.82
C ASN A 332 107.01 -50.11 86.51
N SER A 333 106.96 -49.00 87.26
CA SER A 333 108.08 -48.54 88.09
C SER A 333 108.46 -49.53 89.20
N VAL A 334 107.48 -50.16 89.87
CA VAL A 334 107.74 -51.22 90.86
C VAL A 334 108.37 -52.44 90.20
N LEU A 335 107.85 -52.85 89.03
CA LEU A 335 108.42 -53.96 88.27
C LEU A 335 109.86 -53.64 87.86
N ARG A 336 110.14 -52.45 87.33
CA ARG A 336 111.51 -52.02 87.00
C ARG A 336 112.44 -52.04 88.22
N ARG A 337 111.97 -51.60 89.39
CA ARG A 337 112.74 -51.70 90.65
C ARG A 337 112.98 -53.16 91.07
N HIS A 338 111.98 -54.02 90.95
CA HIS A 338 112.10 -55.45 91.25
C HIS A 338 113.07 -56.13 90.27
N SER A 339 112.97 -55.83 88.97
CA SER A 339 113.89 -56.31 87.94
C SER A 339 115.32 -55.84 88.20
N ALA A 340 115.52 -54.57 88.61
CA ALA A 340 116.82 -54.05 89.04
C ALA A 340 117.38 -54.76 90.28
N ALA A 341 116.53 -55.12 91.26
CA ALA A 341 116.93 -55.88 92.45
C ALA A 341 117.35 -57.33 92.14
N HIS A 342 116.90 -57.87 91.00
CA HIS A 342 117.21 -59.23 90.54
C HIS A 342 118.21 -59.28 89.36
N ASN A 343 118.90 -58.19 89.03
CA ASN A 343 119.84 -58.06 87.89
C ASN A 343 119.23 -58.40 86.52
N LEU A 344 117.90 -58.29 86.38
CA LEU A 344 117.21 -58.44 85.10
C LEU A 344 117.02 -57.03 84.52
N ASN A 345 117.87 -56.64 83.56
CA ASN A 345 117.71 -55.36 82.88
C ASN A 345 116.55 -55.46 81.87
N VAL A 346 115.54 -54.59 81.98
CA VAL A 346 114.36 -54.56 81.10
C VAL A 346 114.09 -53.15 80.55
N ASP A 347 115.14 -52.36 80.33
CA ASP A 347 115.06 -51.14 79.53
C ASP A 347 115.30 -51.46 78.05
N THR A 348 114.21 -51.80 77.35
CA THR A 348 114.01 -51.59 75.91
C THR A 348 112.59 -51.09 75.70
#